data_AF-A0A8T5H8H7-F1
#
_entry.id   AF-A0A8T5H8H7-F1
#
_cell.length_a   1.000
_cell.length_b   1.000
_cell.length_c   1.000
_cell.angle_alpha   90.00
_cell.angle_beta   90.00
_cell.angle_gamma   90.00
#
_symmetry.space_group_name_H-M   'P 1'
#
loop_
_entity.id
_entity.type
_entity.pdbx_description
1 polymer ?
#
loop_
_entity_poly.entity_id
_entity_poly.type
_entity_poly.pdbx_seq_one_letter_code
_entity_poly.pdbx_strand_id
1 'polypeptide(L)'
;MLVEIPDPEVILGVILAFMLGLGGLYLFFKVRPFIKSNSDIADPTQTERLEYYEKQLIDMKIRLDALEIQGIGEESIDPNLELKQFMQKLVENSEESTKEVEVIKEPKIIVEKLVSMPKIPNIEHVSPINYVLHLITNKSMTSRDIQITTKRSREHTSRLMKKLFESGLVQRNTETKPYTYSITEKGKSKVEDVISNSTVV
;
A
#
# COMPACT_ATOMS: atom_id res chain seq x y z
N MET A 1 -38.42 0.51 -63.97
CA MET A 1 -38.05 -0.28 -62.79
C MET A 1 -39.32 -0.45 -61.98
N LEU A 2 -40.00 -1.59 -62.10
CA LEU A 2 -41.21 -1.85 -61.33
C LEU A 2 -40.78 -2.08 -59.89
N VAL A 3 -41.34 -1.28 -58.97
CA VAL A 3 -41.14 -1.48 -57.54
C VAL A 3 -42.04 -2.64 -57.15
N GLU A 4 -41.45 -3.80 -56.89
CA GLU A 4 -42.15 -4.94 -56.28
C GLU A 4 -42.53 -4.54 -54.86
N ILE A 5 -43.82 -4.30 -54.64
CA ILE A 5 -44.36 -4.03 -53.31
C ILE A 5 -44.39 -5.36 -52.55
N PRO A 6 -43.76 -5.46 -51.37
CA PRO A 6 -43.78 -6.69 -50.59
C PRO A 6 -45.21 -7.04 -50.14
N ASP A 7 -45.47 -8.34 -50.03
CA ASP A 7 -46.77 -8.86 -49.59
C ASP A 7 -47.19 -8.27 -48.23
N PRO A 8 -48.50 -8.00 -48.02
CA PRO A 8 -49.00 -7.35 -46.81
C PRO A 8 -48.68 -8.14 -45.53
N GLU A 9 -48.57 -9.46 -45.62
CA GLU A 9 -48.18 -10.33 -44.51
C GLU A 9 -46.74 -10.08 -44.06
N VAL A 10 -45.82 -9.85 -45.00
CA VAL A 10 -44.41 -9.55 -44.72
C VAL A 10 -44.29 -8.20 -44.03
N ILE A 11 -45.01 -7.19 -44.53
CA ILE A 11 -45.05 -5.85 -43.94
C ILE A 11 -45.57 -5.91 -42.50
N LEU A 12 -46.66 -6.66 -42.26
CA LEU A 12 -47.25 -6.82 -40.94
C LEU A 12 -46.32 -7.55 -39.97
N GLY A 13 -45.60 -8.58 -40.45
CA GLY A 13 -44.58 -9.29 -39.67
C GLY A 13 -43.44 -8.39 -39.22
N VAL A 14 -42.95 -7.50 -40.10
CA VAL A 14 -41.89 -6.53 -39.77
C VAL A 14 -42.36 -5.53 -38.72
N ILE A 15 -43.58 -5.01 -38.85
CA ILE A 15 -44.17 -4.08 -37.87
C ILE A 15 -44.34 -4.77 -36.50
N LEU A 16 -44.81 -6.01 -36.47
CA LEU A 16 -44.99 -6.77 -35.23
C LEU A 16 -43.65 -7.05 -34.54
N ALA A 17 -42.62 -7.45 -35.31
CA ALA A 17 -41.27 -7.67 -34.79
C ALA A 17 -40.68 -6.36 -34.22
N PHE A 18 -40.92 -5.23 -34.88
CA PHE A 18 -40.48 -3.92 -34.40
C PHE A 18 -41.15 -3.53 -33.08
N MET A 19 -42.47 -3.77 -32.95
CA MET A 19 -43.21 -3.49 -31.72
C MET A 19 -42.79 -4.41 -30.56
N LEU A 20 -42.51 -5.68 -30.84
CA LEU A 20 -41.96 -6.61 -29.85
C LEU A 20 -40.55 -6.18 -29.40
N GLY A 21 -39.72 -5.70 -30.33
CA GLY A 21 -38.39 -5.15 -30.02
C GLY A 21 -38.47 -3.89 -29.14
N LEU A 22 -39.35 -2.94 -29.47
CA LEU A 22 -39.61 -1.76 -28.65
C LEU A 22 -40.16 -2.12 -27.27
N GLY A 23 -41.09 -3.07 -27.21
CA GLY A 23 -41.64 -3.59 -25.95
C GLY A 23 -40.56 -4.24 -25.08
N GLY A 24 -39.72 -5.09 -25.65
CA GLY A 24 -38.59 -5.71 -24.98
C GLY A 24 -37.55 -4.70 -24.50
N LEU A 25 -37.25 -3.68 -25.31
CA LEU A 25 -36.34 -2.59 -24.94
C LEU A 25 -36.92 -1.73 -23.80
N TYR A 26 -38.21 -1.40 -23.85
CA TYR A 26 -38.90 -0.70 -22.77
C TYR A 26 -38.88 -1.51 -21.48
N LEU A 27 -39.18 -2.81 -21.56
CA LEU A 27 -39.13 -3.73 -20.43
C LEU A 27 -37.71 -3.77 -19.86
N PHE A 28 -36.68 -3.89 -20.72
CA PHE A 28 -35.27 -3.84 -20.34
C PHE A 28 -34.93 -2.56 -19.58
N PHE A 29 -35.28 -1.38 -20.10
CA PHE A 29 -35.04 -0.12 -19.39
C PHE A 29 -35.81 -0.03 -18.07
N LYS A 30 -37.00 -0.65 -17.98
CA LYS A 30 -37.80 -0.68 -16.76
C LYS A 30 -37.22 -1.62 -15.70
N VAL A 31 -36.68 -2.78 -16.09
CA VAL A 31 -36.05 -3.75 -15.16
C VAL A 31 -34.58 -3.43 -14.86
N ARG A 32 -33.89 -2.71 -15.76
CA ARG A 32 -32.50 -2.26 -15.62
C ARG A 32 -32.20 -1.60 -14.26
N PRO A 33 -33.01 -0.66 -13.72
CA PRO A 33 -32.74 -0.08 -12.41
C PRO A 33 -32.93 -1.07 -11.24
N PHE A 34 -33.80 -2.07 -11.38
CA PHE A 34 -34.01 -3.09 -10.35
C PHE A 34 -32.93 -4.19 -10.36
N ILE A 35 -32.36 -4.49 -11.52
CA ILE A 35 -31.26 -5.46 -11.66
C ILE A 35 -29.91 -4.82 -11.26
N LYS A 36 -29.79 -3.48 -11.32
CA LYS A 36 -28.60 -2.73 -10.89
C LYS A 36 -28.44 -2.66 -9.36
N SER A 37 -29.23 -3.38 -8.56
CA SER A 37 -29.25 -3.18 -7.11
C SER A 37 -28.33 -4.09 -6.28
N ASN A 38 -27.42 -4.90 -6.84
CA ASN A 38 -26.59 -5.78 -5.98
C ASN A 38 -25.12 -5.94 -6.39
N SER A 39 -24.71 -5.60 -7.62
CA SER A 39 -23.30 -5.72 -8.03
C SER A 39 -22.56 -4.39 -8.11
N ASP A 40 -23.29 -3.27 -8.08
CA ASP A 40 -22.76 -1.90 -8.16
C ASP A 40 -23.03 -1.12 -6.85
N ILE A 41 -23.46 -1.83 -5.80
CA ILE A 41 -23.34 -1.34 -4.43
C ILE A 41 -21.89 -1.64 -4.03
N ALA A 42 -20.96 -0.84 -4.55
CA ALA A 42 -19.74 -0.59 -3.80
C ALA A 42 -20.22 -0.14 -2.42
N ASP A 43 -20.02 -1.02 -1.43
CA ASP A 43 -20.36 -0.82 -0.03
C ASP A 43 -20.19 0.68 0.32
N PRO A 44 -21.23 1.39 0.83
CA PRO A 44 -21.19 2.84 1.01
C PRO A 44 -19.96 3.31 1.80
N THR A 45 -19.41 2.43 2.63
CA THR A 45 -18.15 2.66 3.35
C THR A 45 -16.92 2.70 2.46
N GLN A 46 -16.89 1.97 1.33
CA GLN A 46 -15.80 1.96 0.35
C GLN A 46 -15.86 3.18 -0.57
N THR A 47 -17.06 3.62 -0.96
CA THR A 47 -17.23 4.86 -1.75
C THR A 47 -16.82 6.08 -0.94
N GLU A 48 -17.20 6.14 0.34
CA GLU A 48 -16.76 7.21 1.25
C GLU A 48 -15.24 7.22 1.47
N ARG A 49 -14.62 6.03 1.59
CA ARG A 49 -13.15 5.92 1.68
C ARG A 49 -12.46 6.35 0.40
N LEU A 50 -13.01 6.00 -0.75
CA LEU A 50 -12.47 6.40 -2.04
C LEU A 50 -12.51 7.93 -2.20
N GLU A 51 -13.66 8.53 -1.87
CA GLU A 51 -13.83 9.98 -1.89
C GLU A 51 -12.89 10.69 -0.90
N TYR A 52 -12.64 10.09 0.28
CA TYR A 52 -11.66 10.61 1.24
C TYR A 52 -10.24 10.63 0.66
N TYR A 53 -9.81 9.55 0.01
CA TYR A 53 -8.48 9.50 -0.62
C TYR A 53 -8.39 10.42 -1.84
N GLU A 54 -9.45 10.53 -2.63
CA GLU A 54 -9.54 11.48 -3.75
C GLU A 54 -9.35 12.92 -3.27
N LYS A 55 -10.05 13.32 -2.20
CA LYS A 55 -9.88 14.65 -1.58
C LYS A 55 -8.47 14.87 -1.06
N GLN A 56 -7.84 13.85 -0.47
CA GLN A 56 -6.45 13.94 0.01
C GLN A 56 -5.44 14.10 -1.14
N LEU A 57 -5.65 13.40 -2.26
CA LEU A 57 -4.83 13.55 -3.45
C LEU A 57 -4.99 14.93 -4.07
N ILE A 58 -6.22 15.46 -4.10
CA ILE A 58 -6.50 16.81 -4.58
C ILE A 58 -5.79 17.85 -3.71
N ASP A 59 -5.87 17.76 -2.38
CA ASP A 59 -5.16 18.70 -1.49
C ASP A 59 -3.64 18.66 -1.71
N MET A 60 -3.07 17.46 -1.88
CA MET A 60 -1.65 17.30 -2.16
C MET A 60 -1.25 17.85 -3.53
N LYS A 61 -2.10 17.65 -4.54
CA LYS A 61 -1.96 18.23 -5.89
C LYS A 61 -1.97 19.75 -5.82
N ILE A 62 -2.98 20.34 -5.17
CA ILE A 62 -3.09 21.80 -5.01
C ILE A 62 -1.88 22.35 -4.25
N ARG A 63 -1.39 21.63 -3.24
CA ARG A 63 -0.18 22.04 -2.50
C ARG A 63 1.07 21.98 -3.36
N LEU A 64 1.24 20.94 -4.18
CA LEU A 64 2.34 20.83 -5.13
C LEU A 64 2.27 21.92 -6.20
N ASP A 65 1.09 22.13 -6.79
CA ASP A 65 0.84 23.17 -7.77
C ASP A 65 1.06 24.56 -7.15
N ALA A 66 0.67 24.79 -5.90
CA ALA A 66 0.92 26.04 -5.18
C ALA A 66 2.40 26.27 -4.87
N LEU A 67 3.16 25.22 -4.55
CA LEU A 67 4.62 25.28 -4.37
C LEU A 67 5.34 25.57 -5.69
N GLU A 68 4.86 24.97 -6.78
CA GLU A 68 5.34 25.24 -8.14
C GLU A 68 5.07 26.72 -8.53
N ILE A 69 3.89 27.25 -8.20
CA ILE A 69 3.49 28.64 -8.46
C ILE A 69 4.20 29.66 -7.53
N GLN A 70 4.46 29.33 -6.25
CA GLN A 70 5.00 30.29 -5.27
C GLN A 70 6.53 30.49 -5.33
N GLY A 71 7.30 29.66 -6.03
CA GLY A 71 8.75 29.89 -6.06
C GLY A 71 9.65 28.79 -6.61
N ILE A 72 9.19 27.99 -7.57
CA ILE A 72 10.10 27.19 -8.41
C ILE A 72 9.84 27.45 -9.91
N GLY A 73 9.31 28.64 -10.20
CA GLY A 73 9.40 29.25 -11.51
C GLY A 73 10.67 30.07 -11.64
N GLU A 74 11.85 29.43 -11.56
CA GLU A 74 13.01 29.93 -12.30
C GLU A 74 13.87 28.75 -12.77
N GLU A 75 13.81 28.59 -14.09
CA GLU A 75 14.49 27.65 -14.97
C GLU A 75 14.00 26.19 -14.96
N SER A 76 13.51 25.78 -16.12
CA SER A 76 13.50 24.40 -16.59
C SER A 76 14.92 23.84 -16.55
N ILE A 77 15.37 23.41 -15.38
CA ILE A 77 16.66 22.73 -15.23
C ILE A 77 16.41 21.27 -15.55
N ASP A 78 16.77 20.92 -16.78
CA ASP A 78 16.91 19.55 -17.24
C ASP A 78 17.75 18.78 -16.19
N PRO A 79 17.20 17.74 -15.51
CA PRO A 79 17.86 17.06 -14.39
C PRO A 79 19.19 16.38 -14.79
N ASN A 80 19.46 16.28 -16.08
CA ASN A 80 20.74 15.82 -16.62
C ASN A 80 21.88 16.82 -16.46
N LEU A 81 21.60 18.13 -16.31
CA LEU A 81 22.64 19.16 -16.26
C LEU A 81 23.37 19.18 -14.91
N GLU A 82 22.62 19.04 -13.81
CA GLU A 82 23.16 19.02 -12.45
C GLU A 82 24.03 17.77 -12.22
N LEU A 83 23.60 16.62 -12.74
CA LEU A 83 24.39 15.38 -12.68
C LEU A 83 25.68 15.50 -13.50
N LYS A 84 25.63 16.13 -14.68
CA LYS A 84 26.84 16.35 -15.51
C LYS A 84 27.83 17.31 -14.84
N GLN A 85 27.35 18.39 -14.23
CA GLN A 85 28.22 19.33 -13.50
C GLN A 85 28.84 18.67 -12.27
N PHE A 86 28.09 17.84 -11.54
CA PHE A 86 28.61 17.07 -10.42
C PHE A 86 29.65 16.03 -10.86
N MET A 87 29.39 15.31 -11.95
CA MET A 87 30.33 14.36 -12.55
C MET A 87 31.59 15.06 -13.06
N GLN A 88 31.47 16.22 -13.69
CA GLN A 88 32.60 17.00 -14.19
C GLN A 88 33.46 17.52 -13.04
N LYS A 89 32.84 17.95 -11.93
CA LYS A 89 33.55 18.35 -10.71
C LYS A 89 34.27 17.19 -10.04
N LEU A 90 33.78 15.95 -10.18
CA LEU A 90 34.47 14.76 -9.70
C LEU A 90 35.63 14.34 -10.61
N VAL A 91 35.49 14.54 -11.93
CA VAL A 91 36.55 14.27 -12.92
C VAL A 91 37.70 15.27 -12.79
N GLU A 92 37.41 16.56 -12.67
CA GLU A 92 38.42 17.63 -12.56
C GLU A 92 39.24 17.52 -11.26
N ASN A 93 38.63 17.03 -10.16
CA ASN A 93 39.34 16.74 -8.91
C ASN A 93 40.13 15.41 -8.91
N SER A 94 39.98 14.59 -9.96
CA SER A 94 40.62 13.27 -10.05
C SER A 94 41.86 13.21 -10.95
N GLU A 95 42.20 14.30 -11.66
CA GLU A 95 43.33 14.32 -12.60
C GLU A 95 44.71 14.60 -11.94
N GLU A 96 44.78 14.92 -10.63
CA GLU A 96 46.05 15.17 -9.93
C GLU A 96 46.77 13.92 -9.39
N SER A 97 46.23 12.71 -9.56
CA SER A 97 46.92 11.49 -9.09
C SER A 97 46.83 10.35 -10.09
N THR A 98 47.52 10.54 -11.22
CA THR A 98 47.80 9.45 -12.15
C THR A 98 49.07 8.70 -11.71
N LYS A 99 48.94 7.41 -11.36
CA LYS A 99 49.71 6.25 -11.88
C LYS A 99 49.88 5.09 -10.87
N GLU A 100 49.77 3.88 -11.45
CA GLU A 100 50.28 2.57 -11.03
C GLU A 100 49.52 1.68 -10.02
N VAL A 101 48.69 0.81 -10.62
CA VAL A 101 48.54 -0.66 -10.46
C VAL A 101 49.37 -1.36 -9.36
N GLU A 102 48.74 -2.16 -8.49
CA GLU A 102 48.97 -3.63 -8.29
C GLU A 102 48.29 -4.22 -7.02
N VAL A 103 47.36 -5.14 -7.25
CA VAL A 103 47.22 -6.49 -6.68
C VAL A 103 47.55 -6.76 -5.18
N ILE A 104 46.46 -7.00 -4.42
CA ILE A 104 46.25 -7.98 -3.32
C ILE A 104 47.17 -7.94 -2.09
N LYS A 105 46.57 -7.66 -0.92
CA LYS A 105 46.73 -8.43 0.36
C LYS A 105 45.76 -7.90 1.44
N GLU A 106 44.92 -8.79 1.98
CA GLU A 106 44.23 -8.58 3.27
C GLU A 106 45.28 -8.37 4.38
N PRO A 107 45.03 -7.52 5.41
CA PRO A 107 44.35 -8.03 6.60
C PRO A 107 43.44 -7.02 7.35
N LYS A 108 42.21 -7.47 7.66
CA LYS A 108 41.55 -7.41 8.97
C LYS A 108 41.86 -6.21 9.90
N ILE A 109 41.02 -5.16 9.88
CA ILE A 109 40.75 -4.31 11.07
C ILE A 109 39.25 -3.96 11.14
N ILE A 110 38.66 -4.48 12.22
CA ILE A 110 37.35 -4.31 12.86
C ILE A 110 36.56 -3.05 12.42
N VAL A 111 35.48 -3.27 11.66
CA VAL A 111 34.35 -2.33 11.58
C VAL A 111 33.26 -2.87 12.49
N GLU A 112 32.93 -2.07 13.49
CA GLU A 112 31.90 -2.36 14.47
C GLU A 112 30.53 -2.47 13.78
N LYS A 113 30.05 -3.71 13.78
CA LYS A 113 28.73 -4.24 13.41
C LYS A 113 27.60 -3.21 13.46
N LEU A 114 27.30 -2.58 12.31
CA LEU A 114 25.92 -2.15 12.03
C LEU A 114 25.08 -3.41 11.97
N VAL A 115 24.26 -3.60 13.00
CA VAL A 115 23.39 -4.76 13.18
C VAL A 115 22.53 -4.93 11.93
N SER A 116 22.85 -6.00 11.21
CA SER A 116 22.04 -6.69 10.23
C SER A 116 20.55 -6.45 10.50
N MET A 117 19.90 -5.75 9.58
CA MET A 117 18.45 -5.83 9.46
C MET A 117 18.12 -7.32 9.31
N PRO A 118 17.30 -7.92 10.19
CA PRO A 118 16.91 -9.31 10.03
C PRO A 118 16.26 -9.43 8.66
N LYS A 119 16.79 -10.31 7.83
CA LYS A 119 16.15 -10.75 6.59
C LYS A 119 14.82 -11.35 7.01
N ILE A 120 13.76 -10.54 6.99
CA ILE A 120 12.41 -11.02 7.27
C ILE A 120 12.13 -12.00 6.12
N PRO A 121 11.93 -13.30 6.39
CA PRO A 121 11.46 -14.21 5.37
C PRO A 121 10.18 -13.62 4.78
N ASN A 122 9.90 -13.90 3.52
CA ASN A 122 8.69 -13.43 2.87
C ASN A 122 7.51 -14.16 3.51
N ILE A 123 7.02 -13.68 4.67
CA ILE A 123 5.96 -14.37 5.41
C ILE A 123 4.62 -13.90 4.86
N GLU A 124 4.27 -14.53 3.76
CA GLU A 124 2.93 -14.61 3.22
C GLU A 124 1.98 -15.02 4.38
N HIS A 125 1.10 -14.10 4.78
CA HIS A 125 0.04 -14.29 5.78
C HIS A 125 0.44 -14.55 7.26
N VAL A 126 1.34 -13.75 7.85
CA VAL A 126 1.38 -13.67 9.33
C VAL A 126 0.17 -12.89 9.84
N SER A 127 -0.64 -13.54 10.67
CA SER A 127 -1.65 -12.85 11.48
C SER A 127 -1.03 -11.62 12.18
N PRO A 128 -1.62 -10.41 12.09
CA PRO A 128 -1.03 -9.19 12.66
C PRO A 128 -0.62 -9.30 14.13
N ILE A 129 -1.28 -10.19 14.88
CA ILE A 129 -0.97 -10.52 16.27
C ILE A 129 0.42 -11.16 16.38
N ASN A 130 0.69 -12.22 15.62
CA ASN A 130 1.93 -12.99 15.71
C ASN A 130 3.13 -12.13 15.29
N TYR A 131 2.94 -11.29 14.26
CA TYR A 131 3.97 -10.36 13.83
C TYR A 131 4.35 -9.35 14.93
N VAL A 132 3.36 -8.77 15.61
CA VAL A 132 3.64 -7.83 16.70
C VAL A 132 4.23 -8.54 17.92
N LEU A 133 3.73 -9.72 18.28
CA LEU A 133 4.32 -10.51 19.38
C LEU A 133 5.80 -10.81 19.11
N HIS A 134 6.13 -11.24 17.89
CA HIS A 134 7.52 -11.47 17.51
C HIS A 134 8.38 -10.19 17.60
N LEU A 135 7.83 -9.05 17.19
CA LEU A 135 8.51 -7.76 17.22
C LEU A 135 8.89 -7.35 18.66
N ILE A 136 7.94 -7.48 19.59
CA ILE A 136 8.15 -7.09 21.00
C ILE A 136 8.95 -8.12 21.82
N THR A 137 9.10 -9.36 21.34
CA THR A 137 9.96 -10.37 21.97
C THR A 137 11.42 -9.92 22.02
N ASN A 138 11.89 -9.27 20.95
CA ASN A 138 13.28 -8.82 20.85
C ASN A 138 13.55 -7.54 21.64
N LYS A 139 12.55 -6.64 21.71
CA LYS A 139 12.69 -5.33 22.35
C LYS A 139 11.32 -4.83 22.80
N SER A 140 11.24 -4.26 24.01
CA SER A 140 10.05 -3.53 24.43
C SER A 140 9.83 -2.29 23.55
N MET A 141 8.64 -2.15 22.98
CA MET A 141 8.34 -1.09 22.01
C MET A 141 7.13 -0.26 22.43
N THR A 142 7.09 0.99 22.00
CA THR A 142 5.91 1.85 22.19
C THR A 142 4.84 1.53 21.15
N SER A 143 3.59 1.95 21.40
CA SER A 143 2.54 1.85 20.36
C SER A 143 2.92 2.59 19.08
N ARG A 144 3.75 3.64 19.16
CA ARG A 144 4.20 4.40 18.00
C ARG A 144 5.22 3.62 17.17
N ASP A 145 6.16 2.95 17.82
CA ASP A 145 7.16 2.14 17.12
C ASP A 145 6.48 0.98 16.39
N ILE A 146 5.53 0.31 17.06
CA ILE A 146 4.73 -0.77 16.47
C ILE A 146 3.92 -0.25 15.27
N GLN A 147 3.35 0.96 15.37
CA GLN A 147 2.63 1.59 14.26
C GLN A 147 3.56 1.77 13.03
N ILE A 148 4.77 2.27 13.25
CA ILE A 148 5.75 2.53 12.19
C ILE A 148 6.21 1.20 11.56
N THR A 149 6.56 0.21 12.38
CA THR A 149 7.02 -1.09 11.88
C THR A 149 5.93 -1.85 11.13
N THR A 150 4.70 -1.85 11.64
CA THR A 150 3.57 -2.56 11.01
C THR A 150 2.94 -1.80 9.84
N LYS A 151 3.29 -0.52 9.64
CA LYS A 151 2.70 0.39 8.65
C LYS A 151 1.17 0.45 8.72
N ARG A 152 0.59 0.38 9.93
CA ARG A 152 -0.86 0.44 10.18
C ARG A 152 -1.29 1.80 10.75
N SER A 153 -2.61 2.06 10.76
CA SER A 153 -3.14 3.27 11.40
C SER A 153 -2.91 3.24 12.91
N ARG A 154 -2.83 4.43 13.52
CA ARG A 154 -2.73 4.61 14.98
C ARG A 154 -3.86 3.88 15.71
N GLU A 155 -5.06 3.93 15.15
CA GLU A 155 -6.25 3.30 15.72
C GLU A 155 -6.17 1.78 15.68
N HIS A 156 -5.82 1.18 14.54
CA HIS A 156 -5.68 -0.28 14.44
C HIS A 156 -4.63 -0.80 15.40
N THR A 157 -3.49 -0.11 15.50
CA THR A 157 -2.42 -0.46 16.44
C THR A 157 -2.90 -0.36 17.88
N SER A 158 -3.64 0.70 18.22
CA SER A 158 -4.19 0.89 19.57
C SER A 158 -5.21 -0.19 19.94
N ARG A 159 -6.12 -0.54 19.02
CA ARG A 159 -7.10 -1.62 19.20
C ARG A 159 -6.41 -2.98 19.35
N LEU A 160 -5.37 -3.23 18.55
CA LEU A 160 -4.58 -4.46 18.63
C LEU A 160 -3.86 -4.57 19.98
N MET A 161 -3.14 -3.52 20.41
CA MET A 161 -2.43 -3.51 21.68
C MET A 161 -3.37 -3.64 22.89
N LYS A 162 -4.55 -3.00 22.82
CA LYS A 162 -5.59 -3.19 23.83
C LYS A 162 -6.02 -4.67 23.91
N LYS A 163 -6.33 -5.29 22.77
CA LYS A 163 -6.74 -6.70 22.71
C LYS A 163 -5.64 -7.64 23.24
N LEU A 164 -4.38 -7.40 22.87
CA LEU A 164 -3.26 -8.23 23.36
C LEU A 164 -3.08 -8.11 24.88
N PHE A 165 -3.23 -6.90 25.41
CA PHE A 165 -3.15 -6.64 26.85
C PHE A 165 -4.29 -7.34 27.60
N GLU A 166 -5.53 -7.23 27.12
CA GLU A 166 -6.70 -7.91 27.69
C GLU A 166 -6.56 -9.43 27.66
N SER A 167 -5.96 -9.98 26.59
CA SER A 167 -5.68 -11.41 26.49
C SER A 167 -4.49 -11.90 27.36
N GLY A 168 -3.78 -10.99 28.04
CA GLY A 168 -2.64 -11.32 28.88
C GLY A 168 -1.40 -11.81 28.10
N LEU A 169 -1.32 -11.49 26.81
CA LEU A 169 -0.17 -11.83 25.96
C LEU A 169 0.95 -10.78 26.08
N VAL A 170 0.59 -9.54 26.41
CA VAL A 170 1.52 -8.41 26.56
C VAL A 170 1.24 -7.64 27.84
N GLN A 171 2.28 -7.09 28.44
CA GLN A 171 2.22 -6.19 29.58
C GLN A 171 2.57 -4.77 29.12
N ARG A 172 1.90 -3.77 29.70
CA ARG A 172 2.23 -2.35 29.47
C ARG A 172 3.00 -1.80 30.67
N ASN A 173 4.14 -1.17 30.43
CA ASN A 173 4.82 -0.37 31.45
C ASN A 173 4.23 1.05 31.42
N THR A 174 3.64 1.47 32.54
CA THR A 174 3.06 2.80 32.73
C THR A 174 3.95 3.79 33.49
N GLU A 175 5.16 3.37 33.86
CA GLU A 175 6.14 4.18 34.60
C GLU A 175 6.67 5.34 33.75
N THR A 176 6.82 5.13 32.43
CA THR A 176 7.35 6.12 31.51
C THR A 176 6.34 6.43 30.40
N LYS A 177 6.32 7.70 29.96
CA LYS A 177 5.56 8.13 28.78
C LYS A 177 6.56 8.38 27.64
N PRO A 178 6.29 7.88 26.41
CA PRO A 178 5.16 7.04 25.99
C PRO A 178 5.21 5.61 26.56
N TYR A 179 4.03 5.01 26.81
CA TYR A 179 3.93 3.65 27.36
C TYR A 179 4.58 2.61 26.44
N THR A 180 5.35 1.70 27.04
CA THR A 180 6.02 0.59 26.35
C THR A 180 5.29 -0.72 26.61
N TYR A 181 5.37 -1.64 25.65
CA TYR A 181 4.79 -2.97 25.73
C TYR A 181 5.90 -4.01 25.72
N SER A 182 5.77 -5.00 26.58
CA SER A 182 6.65 -6.17 26.67
C SER A 182 5.82 -7.45 26.59
N ILE A 183 6.44 -8.54 26.11
CA ILE A 183 5.77 -9.83 26.02
C ILE A 183 5.67 -10.50 27.40
N THR A 184 4.52 -11.11 27.70
CA THR A 184 4.32 -11.93 28.91
C THR A 184 4.69 -13.39 28.62
N GLU A 185 4.90 -14.22 29.65
CA GLU A 185 5.17 -15.66 29.49
C GLU A 185 4.14 -16.37 28.60
N LYS A 186 2.84 -16.05 28.75
CA LYS A 186 1.78 -16.56 27.86
C LYS A 186 1.96 -16.15 26.40
N GLY A 187 2.45 -14.94 26.16
CA GLY A 187 2.76 -14.43 24.83
C GLY A 187 3.92 -15.17 24.18
N LYS A 188 4.96 -15.50 24.97
CA LYS A 188 6.14 -16.24 24.48
C LYS A 188 5.76 -17.63 23.98
N SER A 189 4.99 -18.39 24.76
CA SER A 189 4.50 -19.71 24.35
C SER A 189 3.72 -19.65 23.04
N LYS A 190 2.91 -18.60 22.83
CA LYS A 190 2.14 -18.43 21.60
C LYS A 190 3.02 -18.20 20.36
N VAL A 191 4.16 -17.52 20.52
CA VAL A 191 5.13 -17.30 19.44
C VAL A 191 5.88 -18.61 19.14
N GLU A 192 6.28 -19.34 20.18
CA GLU A 192 6.95 -20.64 20.05
C GLU A 192 6.07 -21.66 19.32
N ASP A 193 4.78 -21.76 19.68
CA ASP A 193 3.80 -22.62 18.99
C ASP A 193 3.75 -22.33 17.48
N VAL A 194 3.80 -21.05 17.09
CA VAL A 194 3.71 -20.66 15.67
C VAL A 194 4.99 -21.01 14.93
N ILE A 195 6.16 -20.88 15.57
CA ILE A 195 7.46 -21.27 14.98
C ILE A 195 7.55 -22.79 14.81
N SER A 196 7.10 -23.55 15.82
CA SER A 196 7.08 -25.02 15.74
C SER A 196 6.15 -25.52 14.63
N ASN A 197 4.97 -24.92 14.49
CA ASN A 197 4.01 -25.28 13.45
C ASN A 197 4.45 -24.87 12.03
N SER A 198 5.28 -23.83 11.89
CA SER A 198 5.80 -23.40 10.58
C SER A 198 6.99 -24.24 10.10
N THR A 199 7.62 -25.01 10.98
CA THR A 199 8.80 -25.85 10.65
C THR A 199 8.39 -27.26 10.17
N VAL A 200 7.10 -27.61 10.31
CA VAL A 200 6.54 -28.90 9.89
C VAL A 200 5.67 -28.70 8.66
N VAL A 201 6.27 -28.28 7.54
CA VAL A 201 5.71 -28.41 6.18
C VAL A 201 6.85 -28.69 5.22
#